data_AF-A0A955K1X9-F1
#
_entry.id   AF-A0A955K1X9-F1
#
_cell.length_a   1.000
_cell.length_b   1.000
_cell.length_c   1.000
_cell.angle_alpha   90.00
_cell.angle_beta   90.00
_cell.angle_gamma   90.00
#
_symmetry.space_group_name_H-M   'P 1'
#
loop_
_entity.id
_entity.type
_entity.pdbx_description
1 polymer ?
#
loop_
_entity_poly.entity_id
_entity_poly.type
_entity_poly.pdbx_seq_one_letter_code
_entity_poly.pdbx_strand_id
1 'polypeptide(L)'
;MNSIALKADTKVFYLSNTISDYRIKKHLMRVETSLNKYSPDSMSIFLLAKRKVTLAYLREYWEMGEYPINTLLNTRTPVFKDEFGNYCAVGYLLSKAGYDELVTEIQHTNNLVKVKDISDTKYVTAIESLGITLEEAAKIQPSYPPGGFGYEPAYSSSSRIFTAILLSAIAVFIFTQLISIMFFKEMNLKLSQKILGFVTLLLFSSLIMLLIVGIVQIGQNI
;
A
#
# COMPACT_ATOMS: atom_id res chain seq x y z
N MET A 1 19.81 -26.83 14.12
CA MET A 1 18.82 -25.77 13.84
C MET A 1 17.63 -26.42 13.15
N ASN A 2 16.42 -26.22 13.69
CA ASN A 2 15.24 -27.04 13.38
C ASN A 2 14.58 -26.61 12.04
N SER A 3 14.25 -27.56 11.15
CA SER A 3 13.73 -27.28 9.80
C SER A 3 12.37 -26.55 9.78
N ILE A 4 11.66 -26.58 10.90
CA ILE A 4 10.40 -25.89 11.13
C ILE A 4 10.62 -24.38 11.34
N ALA A 5 11.71 -23.97 12.00
CA ALA A 5 12.05 -22.56 12.21
C ALA A 5 12.44 -21.88 10.88
N LEU A 6 13.26 -22.54 10.06
CA LEU A 6 13.62 -22.08 8.72
C LEU A 6 12.39 -21.86 7.82
N LYS A 7 11.39 -22.76 7.84
CA LYS A 7 10.15 -22.58 7.06
C LYS A 7 9.25 -21.46 7.58
N ALA A 8 9.21 -21.24 8.89
CA ALA A 8 8.46 -20.13 9.49
C ALA A 8 9.10 -18.78 9.14
N ASP A 9 10.42 -18.67 9.28
CA ASP A 9 11.19 -17.45 8.96
C ASP A 9 11.09 -17.10 7.48
N THR A 10 11.16 -18.11 6.62
CA THR A 10 11.00 -17.95 5.17
C THR A 10 9.60 -17.45 4.81
N LYS A 11 8.54 -18.02 5.40
CA LYS A 11 7.15 -17.59 5.14
C LYS A 11 6.86 -16.19 5.68
N VAL A 12 7.41 -15.83 6.84
CA VAL A 12 7.31 -14.49 7.40
C VAL A 12 8.05 -13.48 6.51
N PHE A 13 9.22 -13.82 5.99
CA PHE A 13 9.98 -12.99 5.06
C PHE A 13 9.24 -12.76 3.72
N TYR A 14 8.67 -13.80 3.13
CA TYR A 14 7.86 -13.66 1.90
C TYR A 14 6.59 -12.82 2.12
N LEU A 15 5.88 -13.04 3.24
CA LEU A 15 4.71 -12.24 3.59
C LEU A 15 5.09 -10.78 3.89
N SER A 16 6.26 -10.54 4.49
CA SER A 16 6.74 -9.18 4.76
C SER A 16 7.04 -8.40 3.49
N ASN A 17 7.62 -9.07 2.49
CA ASN A 17 7.96 -8.44 1.22
C ASN A 17 6.71 -8.13 0.41
N THR A 18 5.77 -9.08 0.27
CA THR A 18 4.54 -8.87 -0.54
C THR A 18 3.68 -7.68 -0.09
N ILE A 19 3.53 -7.47 1.22
CA ILE A 19 2.81 -6.30 1.76
C ILE A 19 3.65 -5.02 1.63
N SER A 20 4.98 -5.11 1.77
CA SER A 20 5.87 -3.98 1.51
C SER A 20 5.72 -3.52 0.07
N ASP A 21 5.74 -4.45 -0.88
CA ASP A 21 5.59 -4.21 -2.31
C ASP A 21 4.22 -3.61 -2.62
N TYR A 22 3.15 -4.15 -2.02
CA TYR A 22 1.82 -3.56 -2.14
C TYR A 22 1.77 -2.10 -1.67
N ARG A 23 2.43 -1.78 -0.54
CA ARG A 23 2.48 -0.41 -0.02
C ARG A 23 3.28 0.50 -0.94
N ILE A 24 4.40 0.04 -1.46
CA ILE A 24 5.23 0.78 -2.43
C ILE A 24 4.41 1.04 -3.69
N LYS A 25 3.79 0.01 -4.28
CA LYS A 25 2.92 0.14 -5.44
C LYS A 25 1.81 1.17 -5.23
N LYS A 26 1.05 1.06 -4.13
CA LYS A 26 -0.05 1.98 -3.81
C LYS A 26 0.45 3.40 -3.57
N HIS A 27 1.62 3.58 -2.97
CA HIS A 27 2.27 4.89 -2.81
C HIS A 27 2.59 5.50 -4.18
N LEU A 28 3.29 4.75 -5.04
CA LEU A 28 3.72 5.23 -6.36
C LEU A 28 2.54 5.56 -7.26
N MET A 29 1.47 4.75 -7.26
CA MET A 29 0.23 5.06 -7.98
C MET A 29 -0.39 6.41 -7.56
N ARG A 30 -0.40 6.72 -6.25
CA ARG A 30 -0.92 8.00 -5.76
C ARG A 30 -0.04 9.17 -6.15
N VAL A 31 1.28 9.00 -6.05
CA VAL A 31 2.25 10.02 -6.46
C VAL A 31 2.10 10.30 -7.95
N GLU A 32 2.10 9.26 -8.79
CA GLU A 32 1.92 9.38 -10.23
C GLU A 32 0.60 10.10 -10.58
N THR A 33 -0.51 9.73 -9.92
CA THR A 33 -1.81 10.41 -10.11
C THR A 33 -1.72 11.89 -9.73
N SER A 34 -1.08 12.21 -8.61
CA SER A 34 -0.89 13.59 -8.16
C SER A 34 -0.03 14.41 -9.13
N LEU A 35 1.09 13.85 -9.60
CA LEU A 35 2.02 14.52 -10.51
C LEU A 35 1.46 14.67 -11.94
N ASN A 36 0.56 13.79 -12.36
CA ASN A 36 -0.20 13.95 -13.61
C ASN A 36 -1.25 15.06 -13.51
N LYS A 37 -1.86 15.23 -12.32
CA LYS A 37 -2.90 16.26 -12.11
C LYS A 37 -2.30 17.66 -11.93
N TYR A 38 -1.10 17.75 -11.35
CA TYR A 38 -0.47 19.02 -11.00
C TYR A 38 0.93 19.10 -11.61
N SER A 39 1.15 20.15 -12.41
CA SER A 39 2.47 20.56 -12.90
C SER A 39 2.74 22.01 -12.48
N PRO A 40 3.99 22.39 -12.21
CA PRO A 40 4.34 23.80 -11.96
C PRO A 40 3.96 24.70 -13.14
N ASP A 41 3.30 25.83 -12.88
CA ASP A 41 2.81 26.77 -13.91
C ASP A 41 3.94 27.36 -14.77
N SER A 42 5.16 27.45 -14.23
CA SER A 42 6.33 28.00 -14.90
C SER A 42 7.12 27.00 -15.76
N MET A 43 6.65 25.75 -15.88
CA MET A 43 7.39 24.70 -16.60
C MET A 43 7.31 24.88 -18.12
N SER A 44 8.46 24.76 -18.81
CA SER A 44 8.51 24.86 -20.27
C SER A 44 7.80 23.69 -20.95
N ILE A 45 7.33 23.89 -22.19
CA ILE A 45 6.69 22.83 -23.00
C ILE A 45 7.60 21.62 -23.16
N PHE A 46 8.91 21.84 -23.30
CA PHE A 46 9.90 20.77 -23.39
C PHE A 46 9.95 19.93 -22.10
N LEU A 47 9.99 20.57 -20.93
CA LEU A 47 10.00 19.88 -19.64
C LEU A 47 8.66 19.18 -19.36
N LEU A 48 7.54 19.74 -19.80
CA LEU A 48 6.23 19.06 -19.72
C LEU A 48 6.20 17.77 -20.57
N ALA A 49 6.84 17.77 -21.75
CA ALA A 49 6.98 16.57 -22.55
C ALA A 49 7.87 15.52 -21.85
N LYS A 50 9.00 15.95 -21.28
CA LYS A 50 9.86 15.07 -20.47
C LYS A 50 9.13 14.49 -19.26
N ARG A 51 8.37 15.31 -18.54
CA ARG A 51 7.54 14.89 -17.42
C ARG A 51 6.59 13.76 -17.79
N LYS A 52 5.89 13.86 -18.93
CA LYS A 52 4.97 12.81 -19.40
C LYS A 52 5.70 11.48 -19.63
N VAL A 53 6.90 11.52 -20.22
CA VAL A 53 7.74 10.33 -20.42
C VAL A 53 8.18 9.75 -19.08
N THR A 54 8.66 10.60 -18.17
CA THR A 54 9.09 10.20 -16.81
C THR A 54 7.96 9.56 -16.02
N LEU A 55 6.74 10.10 -16.08
CA LEU A 55 5.58 9.50 -15.40
C LEU A 55 5.13 8.18 -16.05
N ALA A 56 5.35 7.99 -17.35
CA ALA A 56 5.15 6.69 -17.99
C ALA A 56 6.17 5.65 -17.51
N TYR A 57 7.44 6.02 -17.33
CA TYR A 57 8.44 5.15 -16.70
C TYR A 57 8.10 4.84 -15.24
N LEU A 58 7.56 5.81 -14.50
CA LEU A 58 7.12 5.57 -13.12
C LEU A 58 6.00 4.53 -13.08
N ARG A 59 5.08 4.58 -14.07
CA ARG A 59 4.02 3.58 -14.25
C ARG A 59 4.58 2.20 -14.52
N GLU A 60 5.45 2.08 -15.53
CA GLU A 60 6.14 0.83 -15.85
C GLU A 60 6.80 0.22 -14.60
N TYR A 61 7.52 1.04 -13.83
CA TYR A 61 8.20 0.61 -12.61
C TYR A 61 7.25 0.01 -11.57
N TRP A 62 6.15 0.71 -11.22
CA TRP A 62 5.24 0.19 -10.20
C TRP A 62 4.37 -0.96 -10.72
N GLU A 63 4.19 -1.09 -12.03
CA GLU A 63 3.52 -2.24 -12.66
C GLU A 63 4.38 -3.51 -12.60
N MET A 64 5.69 -3.40 -12.86
CA MET A 64 6.65 -4.51 -12.76
C MET A 64 6.78 -5.03 -11.32
N GLY A 65 6.85 -4.12 -10.34
CA GLY A 65 6.90 -4.51 -8.93
C GLY A 65 8.26 -5.03 -8.45
N GLU A 66 9.34 -4.77 -9.20
CA GLU A 66 10.71 -5.13 -8.84
C GLU A 66 11.33 -4.02 -7.97
N TYR A 67 11.12 -4.10 -6.66
CA TYR A 67 11.60 -3.09 -5.70
C TYR A 67 12.88 -3.55 -4.99
N PRO A 68 13.77 -2.62 -4.61
CA PRO A 68 15.05 -2.98 -4.02
C PRO A 68 14.87 -3.51 -2.60
N ILE A 69 15.64 -4.55 -2.27
CA ILE A 69 15.68 -5.15 -0.94
C ILE A 69 16.89 -4.61 -0.19
N ASN A 70 16.66 -4.07 1.01
CA ASN A 70 17.74 -3.67 1.91
C ASN A 70 18.23 -4.87 2.72
N THR A 71 19.34 -5.47 2.29
CA THR A 71 20.02 -6.57 3.00
C THR A 71 21.08 -6.08 3.99
N LEU A 72 21.39 -4.77 3.98
CA LEU A 72 22.43 -4.16 4.82
C LEU A 72 21.92 -3.78 6.21
N LEU A 73 20.68 -3.32 6.30
CA LEU A 73 20.06 -2.87 7.55
C LEU A 73 18.72 -3.54 7.77
N ASN A 74 18.48 -3.98 9.01
CA ASN A 74 17.19 -4.54 9.45
C ASN A 74 16.10 -3.47 9.66
N THR A 75 16.43 -2.19 9.44
CA THR A 75 15.51 -1.06 9.54
C THR A 75 15.02 -0.66 8.15
N ARG A 76 13.83 -0.05 8.09
CA ARG A 76 13.33 0.58 6.87
C ARG A 76 14.23 1.77 6.50
N THR A 77 15.21 1.53 5.65
CA THR A 77 16.16 2.52 5.14
C THR A 77 16.16 2.43 3.60
N PRO A 78 16.19 3.56 2.88
CA PRO A 78 16.27 3.52 1.42
C PRO A 78 17.52 2.77 0.96
N VAL A 79 17.42 2.12 -0.19
CA VAL A 79 18.55 1.61 -0.97
C VAL A 79 18.37 2.12 -2.38
N PHE A 80 19.40 2.73 -2.95
CA PHE A 80 19.32 3.35 -4.27
C PHE A 80 19.30 2.29 -5.39
N LYS A 81 20.16 1.27 -5.27
CA LYS A 81 20.17 0.05 -6.08
C LYS A 81 20.67 -1.13 -5.25
N ASP A 82 19.92 -2.23 -5.20
CA ASP A 82 20.29 -3.40 -4.41
C ASP A 82 21.33 -4.30 -5.10
N GLU A 83 21.78 -5.34 -4.41
CA GLU A 83 22.75 -6.31 -4.92
C GLU A 83 22.20 -7.22 -6.04
N PHE A 84 20.88 -7.32 -6.16
CA PHE A 84 20.19 -8.07 -7.20
C PHE A 84 19.98 -7.25 -8.48
N GLY A 85 20.36 -5.97 -8.45
CA GLY A 85 20.23 -5.06 -9.58
C GLY A 85 18.91 -4.30 -9.62
N ASN A 86 18.04 -4.42 -8.61
CA ASN A 86 16.79 -3.68 -8.54
C ASN A 86 17.07 -2.23 -8.14
N TYR A 87 16.48 -1.31 -8.87
CA TYR A 87 16.60 0.13 -8.65
C TYR A 87 15.51 0.60 -7.70
N CYS A 88 15.78 1.59 -6.86
CA CYS A 88 14.68 2.38 -6.31
C CYS A 88 13.94 3.13 -7.41
N ALA A 89 12.72 3.61 -7.13
CA ALA A 89 11.90 4.30 -8.12
C ALA A 89 12.63 5.47 -8.80
N VAL A 90 13.34 6.32 -8.05
CA VAL A 90 14.09 7.46 -8.63
C VAL A 90 15.30 6.98 -9.44
N GLY A 91 16.03 5.98 -8.95
CA GLY A 91 17.15 5.37 -9.68
C GLY A 91 16.69 4.73 -11.00
N TYR A 92 15.51 4.11 -11.01
CA TYR A 92 14.91 3.54 -12.21
C TYR A 92 14.59 4.62 -13.25
N LEU A 93 14.00 5.75 -12.83
CA LEU A 93 13.71 6.87 -13.73
C LEU A 93 14.98 7.44 -14.37
N LEU A 94 16.04 7.58 -13.58
CA LEU A 94 17.36 8.00 -14.07
C LEU A 94 17.93 7.01 -15.09
N SER A 95 17.91 5.72 -14.77
CA SER A 95 18.37 4.64 -15.66
C SER A 95 17.61 4.66 -17.00
N LYS A 96 16.27 4.72 -16.98
CA LYS A 96 15.45 4.81 -18.20
C LYS A 96 15.68 6.07 -19.03
N ALA A 97 16.24 7.12 -18.43
CA ALA A 97 16.63 8.33 -19.12
C ALA A 97 18.11 8.35 -19.57
N GLY A 98 18.84 7.25 -19.37
CA GLY A 98 20.23 7.09 -19.80
C GLY A 98 21.28 7.56 -18.78
N TYR A 99 20.90 7.74 -17.51
CA TYR A 99 21.81 8.16 -16.43
C TYR A 99 22.36 6.98 -15.61
N ASP A 100 22.59 5.82 -16.23
CA ASP A 100 23.07 4.61 -15.54
C ASP A 100 24.41 4.79 -14.82
N GLU A 101 25.33 5.56 -15.41
CA GLU A 101 26.62 5.89 -14.79
C GLU A 101 26.43 6.68 -13.48
N LEU A 102 25.52 7.66 -13.48
CA LEU A 102 25.19 8.46 -12.30
C LEU A 102 24.52 7.60 -11.20
N VAL A 103 23.62 6.69 -11.60
CA VAL A 103 23.02 5.75 -10.63
C VAL A 103 24.10 4.88 -9.98
N THR A 104 25.05 4.40 -10.78
CA THR A 104 26.17 3.59 -10.32
C THR A 104 27.09 4.40 -9.39
N GLU A 105 27.40 5.64 -9.73
CA GLU A 105 28.16 6.58 -8.89
C GLU A 105 27.50 6.80 -7.52
N ILE A 106 26.18 7.04 -7.49
CA ILE A 106 25.41 7.20 -6.24
C ILE A 106 25.40 5.90 -5.43
N GLN A 107 25.19 4.76 -6.08
CA GLN A 107 25.22 3.44 -5.43
C GLN A 107 26.55 3.21 -4.71
N HIS A 108 27.69 3.51 -5.35
CA HIS A 108 29.00 3.32 -4.76
C HIS A 108 29.34 4.34 -3.68
N THR A 109 28.90 5.59 -3.84
CA THR A 109 29.24 6.67 -2.92
C THR A 109 28.38 6.66 -1.66
N ASN A 110 27.07 6.48 -1.80
CA ASN A 110 26.13 6.43 -0.68
C ASN A 110 24.81 5.74 -1.06
N ASN A 111 24.82 4.40 -1.09
CA ASN A 111 23.64 3.62 -1.50
C ASN A 111 22.41 3.81 -0.58
N LEU A 112 22.61 4.28 0.66
CA LEU A 112 21.54 4.46 1.65
C LEU A 112 21.02 5.90 1.72
N VAL A 113 21.38 6.72 0.73
CA VAL A 113 21.01 8.14 0.67
C VAL A 113 19.50 8.31 0.40
N LYS A 114 18.91 9.34 1.02
CA LYS A 114 17.59 9.82 0.61
C LYS A 114 17.75 10.70 -0.62
N VAL A 115 16.87 10.54 -1.59
CA VAL A 115 16.97 11.22 -2.90
C VAL A 115 16.96 12.75 -2.79
N LYS A 116 16.32 13.29 -1.74
CA LYS A 116 16.27 14.72 -1.45
C LYS A 116 17.54 15.28 -0.78
N ASP A 117 18.37 14.40 -0.21
CA ASP A 117 19.57 14.78 0.55
C ASP A 117 20.83 14.68 -0.34
N ILE A 118 20.68 14.30 -1.62
CA ILE A 118 21.75 14.32 -2.61
C ILE A 118 21.93 15.75 -3.12
N SER A 119 23.07 16.36 -2.80
CA SER A 119 23.40 17.74 -3.19
C SER A 119 24.29 17.86 -4.44
N ASP A 120 24.69 16.73 -5.04
CA ASP A 120 25.49 16.72 -6.26
C ASP A 120 24.75 17.43 -7.40
N THR A 121 25.37 18.47 -7.97
CA THR A 121 24.80 19.25 -9.08
C THR A 121 24.47 18.38 -10.29
N LYS A 122 25.27 17.34 -10.60
CA LYS A 122 24.98 16.40 -11.70
C LYS A 122 23.64 15.71 -11.47
N TYR A 123 23.40 15.27 -10.23
CA TYR A 123 22.15 14.64 -9.85
C TYR A 123 20.97 15.61 -9.92
N VAL A 124 21.11 16.83 -9.39
CA VAL A 124 20.06 17.84 -9.46
C VAL A 124 19.69 18.16 -10.90
N THR A 125 20.67 18.40 -11.77
CA THR A 125 20.44 18.65 -13.20
C THR A 125 19.81 17.45 -13.90
N ALA A 126 20.21 16.23 -13.55
CA ALA A 126 19.59 15.02 -14.11
C ALA A 126 18.12 14.89 -13.70
N ILE A 127 17.76 15.18 -12.45
CA ILE A 127 16.37 15.17 -11.99
C ILE A 127 15.54 16.24 -12.71
N GLU A 128 16.05 17.45 -12.82
CA GLU A 128 15.35 18.54 -13.52
C GLU A 128 15.13 18.22 -15.01
N SER A 129 16.08 17.54 -15.67
CA SER A 129 15.96 17.13 -17.08
C SER A 129 14.84 16.11 -17.33
N LEU A 130 14.42 15.37 -16.29
CA LEU A 130 13.27 14.47 -16.32
C LEU A 130 11.92 15.20 -16.26
N GLY A 131 11.90 16.53 -16.09
CA GLY A 131 10.66 17.30 -15.95
C GLY A 131 9.98 17.12 -14.59
N ILE A 132 10.74 16.79 -13.55
CA ILE A 132 10.30 16.72 -12.15
C ILE A 132 11.25 17.53 -11.26
N THR A 133 10.76 18.07 -10.15
CA THR A 133 11.61 18.77 -9.16
C THR A 133 12.23 17.79 -8.17
N LEU A 134 13.22 18.24 -7.40
CA LEU A 134 13.78 17.46 -6.28
C LEU A 134 12.72 17.12 -5.23
N GLU A 135 11.79 18.02 -4.94
CA GLU A 135 10.68 17.78 -4.02
C GLU A 135 9.72 16.72 -4.56
N GLU A 136 9.51 16.69 -5.88
CA GLU A 136 8.71 15.65 -6.52
C GLU A 136 9.43 14.30 -6.52
N ALA A 137 10.74 14.28 -6.78
CA ALA A 137 11.57 13.08 -6.61
C ALA A 137 11.52 12.56 -5.17
N ALA A 138 11.52 13.46 -4.18
CA ALA A 138 11.36 13.13 -2.76
C ALA A 138 10.00 12.50 -2.45
N LYS A 139 8.92 12.94 -3.12
CA LYS A 139 7.59 12.33 -2.99
C LYS A 139 7.54 10.94 -3.61
N ILE A 140 8.27 10.70 -4.69
CA ILE A 140 8.38 9.38 -5.34
C ILE A 140 9.03 8.37 -4.39
N GLN A 141 10.07 8.78 -3.65
CA GLN A 141 10.66 7.92 -2.61
C GLN A 141 9.67 7.72 -1.43
N PRO A 142 9.34 6.48 -1.03
CA PRO A 142 8.50 6.22 0.13
C PRO A 142 9.08 6.81 1.43
N SER A 143 8.21 7.07 2.42
CA SER A 143 8.68 7.49 3.76
C SER A 143 9.25 6.31 4.55
N TYR A 144 10.38 6.58 5.22
CA TYR A 144 11.12 5.62 6.04
C TYR A 144 11.11 6.13 7.50
N PRO A 145 10.12 5.72 8.33
CA PRO A 145 10.02 6.20 9.70
C PRO A 145 11.25 5.78 10.52
N PRO A 146 11.87 6.70 11.28
CA PRO A 146 13.03 6.37 12.12
C PRO A 146 12.64 5.37 13.20
N GLY A 147 13.42 4.28 13.34
CA GLY A 147 13.25 3.30 14.42
C GLY A 147 12.23 2.18 14.17
N GLY A 148 11.72 2.02 12.94
CA GLY A 148 10.87 0.88 12.61
C GLY A 148 11.66 -0.43 12.55
N PHE A 149 11.81 -1.11 13.69
CA PHE A 149 11.93 -2.57 13.71
C PHE A 149 10.67 -3.15 13.06
N GLY A 150 10.81 -4.34 12.46
CA GLY A 150 9.78 -5.00 11.64
C GLY A 150 8.32 -4.69 12.00
N TYR A 151 7.57 -4.34 10.98
CA TYR A 151 6.13 -4.54 10.88
C TYR A 151 5.23 -3.91 11.96
N GLU A 152 4.78 -2.68 11.69
CA GLU A 152 3.34 -2.41 11.76
C GLU A 152 2.76 -2.44 10.34
N PRO A 153 1.81 -3.35 10.03
CA PRO A 153 1.01 -3.16 8.84
C PRO A 153 0.30 -1.82 9.02
N ALA A 154 0.51 -0.88 8.10
CA ALA A 154 -0.35 0.29 7.96
C ALA A 154 -1.70 -0.21 7.41
N TYR A 155 -2.43 -0.95 8.23
CA TYR A 155 -3.88 -1.02 8.15
C TYR A 155 -4.32 0.42 8.42
N SER A 156 -4.75 1.14 7.39
CA SER A 156 -5.19 2.52 7.55
C SER A 156 -6.19 2.60 8.70
N SER A 157 -6.17 3.66 9.51
CA SER A 157 -7.09 3.81 10.63
C SER A 157 -8.56 3.58 10.22
N SER A 158 -8.90 3.89 8.96
CA SER A 158 -10.19 3.56 8.34
C SER A 158 -10.47 2.05 8.26
N SER A 159 -9.51 1.24 7.82
CA SER A 159 -9.67 -0.21 7.71
C SER A 159 -9.87 -0.91 9.07
N ARG A 160 -9.26 -0.40 10.15
CA ARG A 160 -9.49 -0.90 11.53
C ARG A 160 -10.93 -0.65 11.99
N ILE A 161 -11.46 0.53 11.69
CA ILE A 161 -12.84 0.92 12.03
C ILE A 161 -13.82 0.03 11.25
N PHE A 162 -13.61 -0.15 9.95
CA PHE A 162 -14.44 -1.01 9.13
C PHE A 162 -14.43 -2.48 9.58
N THR A 163 -13.28 -3.03 9.95
CA THR A 163 -13.19 -4.40 10.50
C THR A 163 -13.90 -4.52 11.84
N ALA A 164 -13.80 -3.51 12.71
CA ALA A 164 -14.47 -3.53 14.01
C ALA A 164 -16.00 -3.44 13.86
N ILE A 165 -16.50 -2.61 12.93
CA ILE A 165 -17.93 -2.52 12.59
C ILE A 165 -18.46 -3.84 12.04
N LEU A 166 -17.69 -4.51 11.17
CA LEU A 166 -18.11 -5.79 10.61
C LEU A 166 -18.19 -6.89 11.69
N LEU A 167 -17.19 -6.97 12.56
CA LEU A 167 -17.17 -7.93 13.66
C LEU A 167 -18.30 -7.67 14.67
N SER A 168 -18.56 -6.41 15.02
CA SER A 168 -19.67 -6.07 15.91
C SER A 168 -21.03 -6.39 15.30
N ALA A 169 -21.22 -6.14 14.00
CA ALA A 169 -22.44 -6.49 13.29
C ALA A 169 -22.69 -8.01 13.26
N ILE A 170 -21.66 -8.82 13.00
CA ILE A 170 -21.75 -10.29 13.06
C ILE A 170 -22.13 -10.76 14.47
N ALA A 171 -21.50 -10.20 15.51
CA ALA A 171 -21.81 -10.55 16.89
C ALA A 171 -23.27 -10.23 17.26
N VAL A 172 -23.76 -9.05 16.86
CA VAL A 172 -25.17 -8.66 17.05
C VAL A 172 -26.11 -9.58 16.27
N PHE A 173 -25.77 -9.94 15.04
CA PHE A 173 -26.56 -10.88 14.25
C PHE A 173 -26.68 -12.25 14.94
N ILE A 174 -25.56 -12.84 15.37
CA ILE A 174 -25.57 -14.12 16.08
C ILE A 174 -26.40 -14.02 17.37
N PHE A 175 -26.19 -12.95 18.15
CA PHE A 175 -26.88 -12.74 19.41
C PHE A 175 -28.40 -12.60 19.22
N THR A 176 -28.85 -11.85 18.20
CA THR A 176 -30.27 -11.71 17.86
C THR A 176 -30.90 -13.03 17.42
N GLN A 177 -30.17 -13.89 16.69
CA GLN A 177 -30.66 -15.23 16.35
C GLN A 177 -30.82 -16.11 17.60
N LEU A 178 -29.85 -16.08 18.52
CA LEU A 178 -29.92 -16.85 19.77
C LEU A 178 -31.11 -16.42 20.63
N ILE A 179 -31.32 -15.11 20.81
CA ILE A 179 -32.48 -14.58 21.54
C ILE A 179 -33.78 -15.00 20.86
N SER A 180 -33.85 -14.91 19.54
CA SER A 180 -35.06 -15.27 18.79
C SER A 180 -35.40 -16.75 18.97
N ILE A 181 -34.41 -17.64 18.90
CA ILE A 181 -34.60 -19.08 19.16
C ILE A 181 -35.14 -19.30 20.57
N MET A 182 -34.55 -18.65 21.59
CA MET A 182 -35.02 -18.75 22.97
C MET A 182 -36.45 -18.23 23.14
N PHE A 183 -36.77 -17.09 22.54
CA PHE A 183 -38.08 -16.45 22.63
C PHE A 183 -39.18 -17.30 21.98
N PHE A 184 -38.97 -17.77 20.74
CA PHE A 184 -39.95 -18.59 20.03
C PHE A 184 -40.13 -19.98 20.69
N LYS A 185 -39.10 -20.50 21.37
CA LYS A 185 -39.22 -21.73 22.15
C LYS A 185 -40.25 -21.58 23.28
N GLU A 186 -40.18 -20.47 24.03
CA GLU A 186 -40.99 -20.22 25.24
C GLU A 186 -42.45 -19.84 24.97
N MET A 187 -42.76 -19.33 23.77
CA MET A 187 -44.13 -18.90 23.46
C MET A 187 -45.13 -20.05 23.36
N ASN A 188 -46.36 -19.83 23.83
CA ASN A 188 -47.47 -20.75 23.67
C ASN A 188 -48.17 -20.56 22.30
N LEU A 189 -47.44 -20.84 21.21
CA LEU A 189 -47.92 -20.77 19.82
C LEU A 189 -47.82 -22.13 19.12
N LYS A 190 -48.58 -22.31 18.03
CA LYS A 190 -48.43 -23.47 17.15
C LYS A 190 -47.03 -23.48 16.52
N LEU A 191 -46.46 -24.66 16.31
CA LEU A 191 -45.12 -24.82 15.72
C LEU A 191 -44.96 -24.06 14.39
N SER A 192 -46.00 -24.06 13.54
CA SER A 192 -46.00 -23.32 12.28
C SER A 192 -45.86 -21.80 12.46
N GLN A 193 -46.49 -21.23 13.50
CA GLN A 193 -46.41 -19.80 13.82
C GLN A 193 -45.03 -19.43 14.40
N LYS A 194 -44.43 -20.33 15.20
CA LYS A 194 -43.06 -20.16 15.71
C LYS A 194 -42.04 -20.15 14.57
N ILE A 195 -42.15 -21.10 13.65
CA ILE A 195 -41.29 -21.20 12.47
C ILE A 195 -41.45 -19.95 11.59
N LEU A 196 -42.68 -19.53 11.32
CA LEU A 196 -42.94 -18.34 10.49
C LEU A 196 -42.33 -17.07 11.12
N GLY A 197 -42.50 -16.88 12.44
CA GLY A 197 -41.92 -15.74 13.14
C GLY A 197 -40.39 -15.74 13.13
N PHE A 198 -39.77 -16.91 13.38
CA PHE A 198 -38.32 -17.06 13.33
C PHE A 198 -37.76 -16.78 11.92
N VAL A 199 -38.36 -17.36 10.88
CA VAL A 199 -37.96 -17.14 9.49
C VAL A 199 -38.11 -15.67 9.09
N THR A 200 -39.20 -15.01 9.50
CA THR A 200 -39.40 -13.58 9.21
C THR A 200 -38.30 -12.72 9.84
N LEU A 201 -37.92 -13.01 11.08
CA LEU A 201 -36.88 -12.26 11.80
C LEU A 201 -35.47 -12.56 11.27
N LEU A 202 -35.21 -13.81 10.87
CA LEU A 202 -33.98 -14.20 10.17
C LEU A 202 -33.82 -13.44 8.84
N LEU A 203 -34.88 -13.35 8.03
CA LEU A 203 -34.84 -12.62 6.76
C LEU A 203 -34.60 -11.13 6.97
N PHE A 204 -35.30 -10.52 7.94
CA PHE A 204 -35.14 -9.09 8.25
C PHE A 204 -33.72 -8.75 8.74
N SER A 205 -33.19 -9.53 9.68
CA SER A 205 -31.83 -9.34 10.19
C SER A 205 -30.75 -9.60 9.13
N SER A 206 -30.99 -10.54 8.21
CA SER A 206 -30.10 -10.80 7.07
C SER A 206 -30.06 -9.64 6.09
N LEU A 207 -31.19 -8.97 5.83
CA LEU A 207 -31.25 -7.76 5.01
C LEU A 207 -30.43 -6.61 5.61
N ILE A 208 -30.52 -6.42 6.93
CA ILE A 208 -29.73 -5.42 7.66
C ILE A 208 -28.23 -5.73 7.56
N MET A 209 -27.84 -7.00 7.73
CA MET A 209 -26.43 -7.40 7.58
C MET A 209 -25.89 -7.12 6.19
N LEU A 210 -26.66 -7.39 5.14
CA LEU A 210 -26.26 -7.10 3.75
C LEU A 210 -26.08 -5.59 3.52
N LEU A 211 -26.94 -4.74 4.11
CA LEU A 211 -26.79 -3.29 4.05
C LEU A 211 -25.51 -2.82 4.75
N ILE A 212 -25.21 -3.34 5.95
CA ILE A 212 -23.99 -2.99 6.69
C ILE A 212 -22.75 -3.40 5.90
N VAL A 213 -22.71 -4.62 5.35
CA VAL A 213 -21.60 -5.09 4.52
C VAL A 213 -21.43 -4.20 3.28
N GLY A 214 -22.53 -3.84 2.62
CA GLY A 214 -22.50 -2.94 1.46
C GLY A 214 -21.92 -1.55 1.80
N ILE A 215 -22.34 -0.94 2.90
CA ILE A 215 -21.82 0.35 3.37
C ILE A 215 -20.33 0.27 3.71
N VAL A 216 -19.92 -0.80 4.41
CA VAL A 216 -18.51 -1.03 4.76
C VAL A 216 -17.66 -1.19 3.51
N GLN A 217 -18.14 -1.93 2.50
CA GLN A 217 -17.40 -2.17 1.26
C GLN A 217 -17.28 -0.90 0.40
N ILE A 218 -18.33 -0.07 0.34
CA ILE A 218 -18.28 1.24 -0.32
C ILE A 218 -17.26 2.15 0.40
N GLY A 219 -17.29 2.20 1.74
CA GLY A 219 -16.38 3.01 2.53
C GLY A 219 -14.90 2.60 2.46
N GLN A 220 -14.60 1.34 2.10
CA GLN A 220 -13.24 0.87 1.87
C GLN A 220 -12.68 1.23 0.47
N ASN A 221 -13.56 1.55 -0.49
CA ASN A 221 -13.22 1.84 -1.88
C ASN A 221 -13.11 3.35 -2.19
N ILE A 222 -13.39 4.21 -1.20
CA ILE A 222 -13.26 5.68 -1.25
C ILE A 222 -11.98 6.08 -0.52
#